data_AF-G2ITW9-F1
#
_entry.id   AF-G2ITW9-F1
#
_cell.length_a   1.000
_cell.length_b   1.000
_cell.length_c   1.000
_cell.angle_alpha   90.00
_cell.angle_beta   90.00
_cell.angle_gamma   90.00
#
_symmetry.space_group_name_H-M   'P 1'
#
loop_
_entity.id
_entity.type
_entity.pdbx_description
1 polymer ?
#
loop_
_entity_poly.entity_id
_entity_poly.type
_entity_poly.pdbx_seq_one_letter_code
_entity_poly.pdbx_strand_id
1 'polypeptide(L)'
;MVRKTLMVALAGISMLAAVPAMAQGIGHSLFMRGSIVDTGSNGTVVCIGKADGAEVGQKLEVYRVVTHPGPSKGVAPTYHRQLVGHVTIDHIFDDHFAHVSVADGTPARHDIVELRKN
;
A
#
# COMPACT_ATOMS: atom_id res chain seq x y z
N MET A 1 33.29 28.53 28.68
CA MET A 1 33.27 27.09 28.35
C MET A 1 31.84 26.47 28.35
N VAL A 2 30.78 27.25 28.11
CA VAL A 2 29.37 26.78 28.23
C VAL A 2 28.62 26.74 26.87
N ARG A 3 29.17 27.39 25.82
CA ARG A 3 28.51 27.46 24.50
C ARG A 3 28.67 26.21 23.62
N LYS A 4 29.69 25.38 23.83
CA LYS A 4 29.93 24.17 23.03
C LYS A 4 29.09 22.95 23.47
N THR A 5 28.67 22.92 24.73
CA THR A 5 27.93 21.79 25.32
C THR A 5 26.44 21.79 24.94
N LEU A 6 25.84 22.95 24.69
CA LEU A 6 24.43 23.05 24.27
C LEU A 6 24.18 22.49 22.85
N MET A 7 25.14 22.64 21.94
CA MET A 7 25.00 22.15 20.55
C MET A 7 25.07 20.61 20.44
N VAL A 8 25.78 19.96 21.36
CA VAL A 8 25.88 18.48 21.37
C VAL A 8 24.59 17.85 21.91
N ALA A 9 23.94 18.49 22.89
CA ALA A 9 22.66 18.02 23.43
C ALA A 9 21.51 18.11 22.40
N LEU A 10 21.51 19.15 21.55
CA LEU A 10 20.45 19.33 20.55
C LEU A 10 20.55 18.34 19.38
N ALA A 11 21.77 17.94 18.98
CA ALA A 11 22.00 16.93 17.94
C ALA A 11 21.66 15.50 18.38
N GLY A 12 21.78 15.19 19.68
CA GLY A 12 21.41 13.89 20.24
C GLY A 12 19.88 13.69 20.30
N ILE A 13 19.12 14.75 20.61
CA ILE A 13 17.66 14.68 20.73
C ILE A 13 16.97 14.56 19.37
N SER A 14 17.54 15.13 18.30
CA SER A 14 16.98 15.01 16.94
C SER A 14 17.04 13.59 16.37
N MET A 15 17.90 12.71 16.87
CA MET A 15 17.99 11.32 16.40
C MET A 15 16.90 10.40 16.97
N LEU A 16 16.21 10.77 18.05
CA LEU A 16 15.10 9.97 18.60
C LEU A 16 13.76 10.21 17.89
N ALA A 17 13.64 11.22 17.03
CA ALA A 17 12.40 11.52 16.31
C ALA A 17 12.23 10.75 14.99
N ALA A 18 13.29 10.10 14.48
CA ALA A 18 13.27 9.40 13.18
C ALA A 18 12.75 7.95 13.24
N VAL A 19 12.46 7.43 14.44
CA VAL A 19 12.11 6.02 14.65
C VAL A 19 10.81 5.58 13.93
N PRO A 20 9.74 6.39 13.82
CA PRO A 20 8.49 5.91 13.21
C PRO A 20 8.62 5.60 11.72
N ALA A 21 9.42 6.39 10.98
CA ALA A 21 9.60 6.21 9.54
C ALA A 21 10.46 4.98 9.20
N MET A 22 11.43 4.66 10.05
CA MET A 22 12.32 3.49 9.88
C MET A 22 11.65 2.17 10.32
N ALA A 23 10.58 2.23 11.13
CA ALA A 23 9.81 1.06 11.54
C ALA A 23 8.86 0.54 10.44
N GLN A 24 8.60 1.36 9.41
CA GLN A 24 7.88 0.95 8.21
C GLN A 24 8.90 0.25 7.30
N GLY A 25 8.90 -1.09 7.24
CA GLY A 25 9.85 -1.84 6.39
C GLY A 25 9.83 -1.39 4.92
N ILE A 26 10.81 -1.83 4.12
CA ILE A 26 11.01 -1.41 2.72
C ILE A 26 9.72 -1.51 1.88
N GLY A 27 8.84 -2.47 2.17
CA GLY A 27 7.55 -2.61 1.52
C GLY A 27 6.58 -1.44 1.71
N HIS A 28 6.64 -0.71 2.82
CA HIS A 28 5.77 0.46 3.08
C HIS A 28 6.39 1.76 2.55
N SER A 29 7.70 1.79 2.31
CA SER A 29 8.37 2.96 1.74
C SER A 29 8.39 2.93 0.22
N LEU A 30 8.53 1.75 -0.40
CA LEU A 30 8.67 1.59 -1.86
C LEU A 30 7.38 1.24 -2.61
N PHE A 31 6.30 0.86 -1.93
CA PHE A 31 5.05 0.51 -2.60
C PHE A 31 3.91 1.41 -2.12
N MET A 32 3.12 1.92 -3.06
CA MET A 32 1.80 2.47 -2.78
C MET A 32 0.78 1.34 -2.75
N ARG A 33 -0.22 1.48 -1.88
CA ARG A 33 -1.28 0.49 -1.73
C ARG A 33 -2.62 1.16 -1.85
N GLY A 34 -3.44 0.63 -2.74
CA GLY A 34 -4.86 0.95 -2.87
C GLY A 34 -5.71 -0.29 -2.66
N SER A 35 -7.02 -0.13 -2.87
CA SER A 35 -7.95 -1.24 -2.95
C SER A 35 -8.78 -1.16 -4.22
N ILE A 36 -9.31 -2.30 -4.65
CA ILE A 36 -10.34 -2.33 -5.68
C ILE A 36 -11.63 -1.78 -5.05
N VAL A 37 -12.07 -0.63 -5.55
CA VAL A 37 -13.26 0.07 -5.06
C VAL A 37 -14.50 -0.28 -5.86
N ASP A 38 -14.37 -0.76 -7.11
CA ASP A 38 -15.48 -1.23 -7.93
C ASP A 38 -15.07 -2.34 -8.91
N THR A 39 -16.01 -3.22 -9.25
CA THR A 39 -15.88 -4.31 -10.24
C THR A 39 -17.16 -4.44 -11.06
N GLY A 40 -17.83 -3.30 -11.33
CA GLY A 40 -19.16 -3.24 -11.92
C GLY A 40 -19.18 -3.33 -13.45
N SER A 41 -20.29 -2.91 -14.05
CA SER A 41 -20.47 -2.87 -15.51
C SER A 41 -19.46 -1.98 -16.23
N ASN A 42 -18.92 -0.99 -15.53
CA ASN A 42 -17.94 -0.05 -16.04
C ASN A 42 -16.49 -0.55 -15.83
N GLY A 43 -16.33 -1.82 -15.45
CA GLY A 43 -15.05 -2.48 -15.24
C GLY A 43 -14.50 -2.32 -13.82
N THR A 44 -13.20 -2.51 -13.68
CA THR A 44 -12.53 -2.55 -12.36
C THR A 44 -11.90 -1.20 -12.06
N VAL A 45 -12.20 -0.63 -10.90
CA VAL A 45 -11.66 0.66 -10.45
C VAL A 45 -10.85 0.46 -9.18
N VAL A 46 -9.67 1.09 -9.13
CA VAL A 46 -8.74 1.02 -8.01
C VAL A 46 -8.53 2.38 -7.38
N CYS A 47 -8.35 2.41 -6.06
CA CYS A 47 -7.90 3.59 -5.31
C CYS A 47 -6.37 3.77 -5.43
N ILE A 48 -5.89 3.90 -6.67
CA ILE A 48 -4.52 4.28 -7.03
C ILE A 48 -4.64 5.27 -8.19
N GLY A 49 -4.15 6.49 -8.01
CA GLY A 49 -4.24 7.56 -9.02
C GLY A 49 -2.94 8.33 -9.19
N LYS A 50 -3.02 9.55 -9.75
CA LYS A 50 -1.83 10.36 -10.05
C LYS A 50 -0.99 10.67 -8.81
N ALA A 51 -1.62 10.89 -7.65
CA ALA A 51 -0.91 11.18 -6.40
C ALA A 51 -0.07 9.98 -5.91
N ASP A 52 -0.41 8.78 -6.36
CA ASP A 52 0.31 7.55 -6.08
C ASP A 52 1.43 7.25 -7.09
N GLY A 53 1.50 8.02 -8.19
CA GLY A 53 2.44 7.78 -9.29
C GLY A 53 1.90 6.80 -10.34
N ALA A 54 0.58 6.66 -10.47
CA ALA A 54 -0.05 5.81 -11.48
C ALA A 54 0.27 6.29 -12.91
N GLU A 55 0.58 5.34 -13.78
CA GLU A 55 0.75 5.54 -15.22
C GLU A 55 0.01 4.46 -16.01
N VAL A 56 -0.58 4.85 -17.14
CA VAL A 56 -1.24 3.91 -18.05
C VAL A 56 -0.23 2.87 -18.57
N GLY A 57 -0.63 1.61 -18.58
CA GLY A 57 0.19 0.46 -18.96
C GLY A 57 0.92 -0.22 -17.80
N GLN A 58 0.94 0.37 -16.59
CA GLN A 58 1.55 -0.26 -15.43
C GLN A 58 0.78 -1.52 -15.02
N LYS A 59 1.52 -2.62 -14.81
CA LYS A 59 0.99 -3.88 -14.27
C LYS A 59 1.11 -3.87 -12.75
N LEU A 60 0.00 -4.12 -12.07
CA LEU A 60 -0.11 -4.11 -10.61
C LEU A 60 -0.47 -5.50 -10.10
N GLU A 61 0.05 -5.84 -8.93
CA GLU A 61 -0.29 -7.08 -8.23
C GLU A 61 -1.54 -6.86 -7.37
N VAL A 62 -2.43 -7.85 -7.35
CA VAL A 62 -3.66 -7.83 -6.55
C VAL A 62 -3.64 -8.92 -5.50
N TYR A 63 -3.91 -8.54 -4.26
CA TYR A 63 -3.85 -9.41 -3.09
C TYR A 63 -5.16 -9.41 -2.32
N ARG A 64 -5.65 -10.60 -1.98
CA ARG A 64 -6.77 -10.78 -1.06
C ARG A 64 -6.25 -10.95 0.36
N VAL A 65 -6.88 -10.25 1.30
CA VAL A 65 -6.66 -10.50 2.73
C VAL A 65 -7.48 -11.71 3.15
N VAL A 66 -6.80 -12.76 3.60
CA VAL A 66 -7.45 -13.97 4.11
C VAL A 66 -7.32 -13.99 5.62
N THR A 67 -8.47 -14.06 6.29
CA THR A 67 -8.58 -14.10 7.75
C THR A 67 -8.67 -15.54 8.21
N HIS A 68 -7.82 -15.91 9.16
CA HIS A 68 -7.89 -17.20 9.84
C HIS A 68 -8.46 -16.98 11.24
N PRO A 69 -9.56 -17.67 11.61
CA PRO A 69 -10.09 -17.61 12.96
C PRO A 69 -9.03 -18.01 13.98
N GLY A 70 -9.08 -17.41 15.18
CA GLY A 70 -8.24 -17.85 16.29
C GLY A 70 -8.53 -19.33 16.62
N PRO A 71 -7.52 -20.10 17.07
CA PRO A 71 -7.67 -21.53 17.39
C PRO A 71 -8.68 -21.79 18.53
N SER A 72 -9.01 -20.79 19.34
CA SER A 72 -9.98 -20.89 20.43
C SER A 72 -10.60 -19.52 20.78
N LYS A 73 -11.65 -19.52 21.60
CA LYS A 73 -12.30 -18.28 22.06
C LYS A 73 -11.30 -17.41 22.82
N GLY A 74 -11.27 -16.11 22.49
CA GLY A 74 -10.37 -15.13 23.10
C GLY A 74 -8.99 -15.04 22.45
N VAL A 75 -8.67 -15.93 21.50
CA VAL A 75 -7.44 -15.79 20.68
C VAL A 75 -7.77 -14.97 19.44
N ALA A 76 -6.97 -13.93 19.18
CA ALA A 76 -7.15 -13.06 18.03
C ALA A 76 -7.01 -13.83 16.70
N PRO A 77 -7.74 -13.41 15.65
CA PRO A 77 -7.53 -13.96 14.32
C PRO A 77 -6.15 -13.59 13.78
N THR A 78 -5.64 -14.40 12.85
CA THR A 78 -4.46 -14.07 12.07
C THR A 78 -4.85 -13.73 10.64
N TYR A 79 -3.97 -13.01 9.95
CA TYR A 79 -4.20 -12.54 8.59
C TYR A 79 -3.00 -12.87 7.73
N HIS A 80 -3.26 -13.22 6.48
CA HIS A 80 -2.23 -13.25 5.46
C HIS A 80 -2.75 -12.70 4.14
N ARG A 81 -1.82 -12.38 3.25
CA ARG A 81 -2.11 -11.90 1.90
C ARG A 81 -1.94 -13.05 0.92
N GLN A 82 -2.94 -13.26 0.08
CA GLN A 82 -2.89 -14.20 -1.02
C GLN A 82 -2.86 -13.41 -2.32
N LEU A 83 -1.85 -13.63 -3.17
CA LEU A 83 -1.84 -13.10 -4.53
C LEU A 83 -3.01 -13.75 -5.30
N VAL A 84 -3.92 -12.94 -5.84
CA VAL A 84 -5.13 -13.41 -6.53
C VAL A 84 -5.18 -13.07 -8.02
N GLY A 85 -4.23 -12.25 -8.49
CA GLY A 85 -4.10 -11.92 -9.90
C GLY A 85 -3.31 -10.65 -10.14
N HIS A 86 -3.43 -10.14 -11.35
CA HIS A 86 -2.81 -8.90 -11.77
C HIS A 86 -3.78 -8.07 -12.60
N VAL A 87 -3.60 -6.76 -12.53
CA VAL A 87 -4.36 -5.79 -13.30
C VAL A 87 -3.42 -4.83 -14.02
N THR A 88 -3.88 -4.23 -15.11
CA THR A 88 -3.14 -3.23 -15.86
C THR A 88 -3.92 -1.92 -15.88
N ILE A 89 -3.28 -0.82 -15.47
CA ILE A 89 -3.87 0.52 -15.55
C ILE A 89 -4.12 0.84 -17.02
N ASP A 90 -5.36 1.13 -17.41
CA ASP A 90 -5.71 1.50 -18.78
C ASP A 90 -6.25 2.94 -18.88
N HIS A 91 -6.73 3.50 -17.77
CA HIS A 91 -7.19 4.88 -17.69
C HIS A 91 -7.04 5.43 -16.25
N ILE A 92 -6.64 6.70 -16.14
CA ILE A 92 -6.50 7.39 -14.85
C ILE A 92 -7.60 8.46 -14.79
N PHE A 93 -8.49 8.36 -13.80
CA PHE A 93 -9.58 9.32 -13.61
C PHE A 93 -9.04 10.62 -12.98
N ASP A 94 -8.35 10.50 -11.85
CA ASP A 94 -7.89 11.62 -11.05
C ASP A 94 -6.67 11.26 -10.16
N ASP A 95 -6.47 12.02 -9.09
CA ASP A 95 -5.36 11.83 -8.16
C ASP A 95 -5.47 10.55 -7.33
N HIS A 96 -6.67 9.97 -7.22
CA HIS A 96 -6.96 8.83 -6.36
C HIS A 96 -7.42 7.58 -7.11
N PHE A 97 -8.01 7.73 -8.30
CA PHE A 97 -8.68 6.64 -8.97
C PHE A 97 -8.15 6.38 -10.38
N ALA A 98 -8.08 5.09 -10.70
CA ALA A 98 -7.79 4.60 -12.04
C ALA A 98 -8.71 3.42 -12.39
N HIS A 99 -9.05 3.30 -13.66
CA HIS A 99 -9.63 2.09 -14.22
C HIS A 99 -8.50 1.13 -14.62
N VAL A 100 -8.77 -0.16 -14.43
CA VAL A 100 -7.84 -1.24 -14.73
C VAL A 100 -8.53 -2.37 -15.46
N SER A 101 -7.79 -3.01 -16.35
CA SER A 101 -8.17 -4.27 -16.97
C SER A 101 -7.56 -5.44 -16.20
N VAL A 102 -8.31 -6.54 -16.09
CA VAL A 102 -7.81 -7.76 -15.43
C VAL A 102 -6.92 -8.50 -16.42
N ALA A 103 -5.64 -8.65 -16.07
CA ALA A 103 -4.67 -9.39 -16.88
C ALA A 103 -4.78 -10.90 -16.59
N ASP A 104 -4.93 -11.27 -15.32
CA ASP A 104 -5.11 -12.65 -14.88
C ASP A 104 -5.76 -12.71 -13.50
N GLY A 105 -6.27 -13.90 -13.14
CA GLY A 105 -6.85 -14.18 -11.83
C GLY A 105 -8.31 -13.75 -11.68
N THR A 106 -8.74 -13.62 -10.42
CA THR A 106 -10.13 -13.21 -10.07
C THR A 106 -10.16 -12.09 -9.02
N PRO A 107 -9.66 -10.89 -9.37
CA PRO A 107 -9.76 -9.72 -8.51
C PRO A 107 -11.22 -9.42 -8.13
N ALA A 108 -11.43 -9.02 -6.88
CA ALA A 108 -12.74 -8.64 -6.36
C ALA A 108 -12.64 -7.33 -5.57
N ARG A 109 -13.80 -6.71 -5.35
CA ARG A 109 -13.92 -5.53 -4.49
C ARG A 109 -13.26 -5.80 -3.12
N HIS A 110 -12.55 -4.80 -2.61
CA HIS A 110 -11.75 -4.81 -1.38
C HIS A 110 -10.43 -5.58 -1.43
N ASP A 111 -10.07 -6.23 -2.54
CA ASP A 111 -8.70 -6.72 -2.70
C ASP A 111 -7.72 -5.54 -2.74
N ILE A 112 -6.53 -5.74 -2.18
CA ILE A 112 -5.44 -4.77 -2.13
C ILE A 112 -4.73 -4.76 -3.47
N VAL A 113 -4.42 -3.57 -3.97
CA VAL A 113 -3.61 -3.37 -5.18
C VAL A 113 -2.30 -2.70 -4.80
N GLU A 114 -1.17 -3.22 -5.27
CA GLU A 114 0.14 -2.65 -4.99
C GLU A 114 0.78 -2.04 -6.24
N LEU A 115 1.21 -0.78 -6.12
CA LEU A 115 2.00 -0.06 -7.11
C LEU A 115 3.43 0.10 -6.62
N ARG A 116 4.40 -0.24 -7.47
CA ARG A 116 5.83 -0.02 -7.18
C ARG A 116 6.18 1.44 -7.43
N LYS A 117 6.74 2.13 -6.44
CA LYS A 117 7.36 3.44 -6.63
C LYS A 117 8.69 3.25 -7.34
N ASN A 118 8.91 4.00 -8.41
CA ASN A 118 10.20 4.12 -9.10
C ASN A 118 11.03 5.25 -8.49
#